data_AF-A0AAE5C0C3-F1
#
_entry.id   AF-A0AAE5C0C3-F1
#
_cell.length_a   1.000
_cell.length_b   1.000
_cell.length_c   1.000
_cell.angle_alpha   90.00
_cell.angle_beta   90.00
_cell.angle_gamma   90.00
#
_symmetry.space_group_name_H-M   'P 1'
#
loop_
_entity.id
_entity.type
_entity.pdbx_description
1 polymer ?
#
loop_
_entity_poly.entity_id
_entity_poly.type
_entity_poly.pdbx_seq_one_letter_code
_entity_poly.pdbx_strand_id
1 'polypeptide(L)'
;MSDDKPEVEVKIDSLNPDDVAAPLRVDTPFRLIGHGFSKKKIKVYISTDEYGGDKVSEVKVSIEGHTTSTDEFLKVIARPEIGAPMGRVLWVAIKLNGKFQDAREGFKVV
;
A
#
# COMPACT_ATOMS: atom_id res chain seq x y z
N MET A 1 22.25 -19.92 -16.32
CA MET A 1 21.75 -19.55 -14.98
C MET A 1 20.58 -18.62 -15.27
N SER A 2 19.36 -19.12 -15.14
CA SER A 2 18.18 -18.30 -15.41
C SER A 2 17.98 -17.41 -14.21
N ASP A 3 18.00 -16.09 -14.43
CA ASP A 3 17.63 -15.10 -13.42
C ASP A 3 16.19 -15.38 -12.98
N ASP A 4 16.05 -16.11 -11.88
CA ASP A 4 14.80 -16.40 -11.21
C ASP A 4 14.34 -15.12 -10.52
N LYS A 5 13.96 -14.12 -11.33
CA LYS A 5 13.33 -12.89 -10.82
C LYS A 5 12.06 -13.36 -10.12
N PRO A 6 11.89 -13.08 -8.82
CA PRO A 6 10.76 -13.60 -8.07
C PRO A 6 9.48 -13.22 -8.79
N GLU A 7 8.66 -14.24 -9.10
CA GLU A 7 7.38 -14.06 -9.76
C GLU A 7 6.51 -13.17 -8.86
N VAL A 8 6.14 -11.99 -9.35
CA VAL A 8 5.28 -11.06 -8.63
C VAL A 8 3.87 -11.60 -8.73
N GLU A 9 3.29 -12.00 -7.60
CA GLU A 9 1.95 -12.59 -7.55
C GLU A 9 0.86 -11.54 -7.26
N VAL A 10 1.25 -10.35 -6.82
CA VAL A 10 0.35 -9.26 -6.45
C VAL A 10 0.89 -7.96 -7.01
N LYS A 11 0.05 -7.21 -7.72
CA LYS A 11 0.45 -5.98 -8.39
C LYS A 11 -0.54 -4.85 -8.12
N ILE A 12 -0.04 -3.62 -8.02
CA ILE A 12 -0.81 -2.41 -7.89
C ILE A 12 -0.71 -1.65 -9.23
N ASP A 13 -1.81 -1.60 -9.97
CA ASP A 13 -1.88 -0.84 -11.22
C ASP A 13 -2.16 0.65 -10.95
N SER A 14 -3.05 0.96 -10.00
CA SER A 14 -3.33 2.34 -9.58
C SER A 14 -3.88 2.45 -8.15
N LEU A 15 -3.97 3.68 -7.65
CA LEU A 15 -4.70 4.01 -6.43
C LEU A 15 -6.08 4.60 -6.81
N ASN A 16 -7.04 4.52 -5.91
CA ASN A 16 -8.30 5.25 -6.07
C ASN A 16 -8.70 5.91 -4.74
N PRO A 17 -8.67 7.24 -4.64
CA PRO A 17 -8.22 8.18 -5.69
C PRO A 17 -6.74 8.00 -6.07
N ASP A 18 -6.32 8.47 -7.25
CA ASP A 18 -4.92 8.39 -7.72
C ASP A 18 -3.96 9.12 -6.75
N ASP A 19 -4.40 10.26 -6.22
CA ASP A 19 -3.73 11.01 -5.17
C ASP A 19 -4.49 10.89 -3.84
N VAL A 20 -3.96 10.10 -2.91
CA VAL A 20 -4.51 9.91 -1.57
C VAL A 20 -3.95 10.97 -0.64
N ALA A 21 -4.74 12.01 -0.38
CA ALA A 21 -4.44 13.00 0.65
C ALA A 21 -4.97 12.51 2.02
N ALA A 22 -4.07 12.18 2.93
CA ALA A 22 -4.38 11.63 4.25
C ALA A 22 -4.07 12.66 5.36
N PRO A 23 -5.10 13.25 6.00
CA PRO A 23 -4.88 14.19 7.08
C PRO A 23 -4.29 13.52 8.33
N LEU A 24 -3.47 14.25 9.08
CA LEU A 24 -2.96 13.78 10.38
C LEU A 24 -4.10 13.35 11.32
N ARG A 25 -3.93 12.16 11.92
CA ARG A 25 -4.83 11.53 12.90
C ARG A 25 -6.23 11.20 12.39
N VAL A 26 -6.47 11.27 11.08
CA VAL A 26 -7.74 10.92 10.43
C VAL A 26 -7.60 9.62 9.66
N ASP A 27 -8.56 8.71 9.86
CA ASP A 27 -8.63 7.47 9.10
C ASP A 27 -9.05 7.81 7.66
N THR A 28 -8.16 7.54 6.70
CA THR A 28 -8.33 7.88 5.28
C THR A 28 -8.53 6.60 4.47
N PRO A 29 -9.76 6.30 4.03
CA PRO A 29 -10.02 5.14 3.18
C PRO A 29 -9.62 5.42 1.73
N PHE A 30 -9.03 4.42 1.07
CA PHE A 30 -8.74 4.42 -0.36
C PHE A 30 -8.70 2.99 -0.90
N ARG A 31 -8.54 2.83 -2.21
CA ARG A 31 -8.43 1.50 -2.84
C ARG A 31 -7.11 1.35 -3.58
N LEU A 32 -6.58 0.13 -3.55
CA LEU A 32 -5.60 -0.33 -4.52
C LEU A 32 -6.35 -1.01 -5.65
N ILE A 33 -6.08 -0.63 -6.89
CA ILE A 33 -6.58 -1.28 -8.11
C ILE A 33 -5.44 -2.08 -8.71
N GLY A 34 -5.68 -3.31 -9.12
CA GLY A 34 -4.60 -4.23 -9.51
C GLY A 34 -5.07 -5.66 -9.62
N HIS A 35 -4.20 -6.62 -9.27
CA HIS A 35 -4.54 -8.04 -9.30
C HIS A 35 -3.81 -8.84 -8.21
N GLY A 36 -4.32 -10.04 -7.92
CA GLY A 36 -3.74 -10.93 -6.92
C GLY A 36 -4.10 -10.57 -5.47
N PHE A 37 -5.06 -9.66 -5.24
CA PHE A 37 -5.44 -9.25 -3.88
C PHE A 37 -6.25 -10.31 -3.11
N SER A 38 -6.71 -11.36 -3.79
CA SER A 38 -7.38 -12.50 -3.17
C SER A 38 -6.45 -13.41 -2.35
N LYS A 39 -5.12 -13.21 -2.46
CA LYS A 39 -4.11 -14.04 -1.80
C LYS A 39 -4.12 -13.84 -0.27
N LYS A 40 -3.92 -14.94 0.48
CA LYS A 40 -3.79 -14.89 1.94
C LYS A 40 -2.48 -14.19 2.34
N LYS A 41 -2.47 -13.57 3.53
CA LYS A 41 -1.28 -12.95 4.17
C LYS A 41 -0.71 -11.73 3.42
N ILE A 42 -1.57 -11.01 2.70
CA ILE A 42 -1.25 -9.69 2.19
C ILE A 42 -1.11 -8.70 3.34
N LYS A 43 -0.12 -7.81 3.23
CA LYS A 43 0.05 -6.63 4.08
C LYS A 43 0.29 -5.40 3.22
N VAL A 44 -0.39 -4.31 3.53
CA VAL A 44 -0.17 -3.00 2.92
C VAL A 44 0.52 -2.08 3.92
N TYR A 45 1.42 -1.23 3.44
CA TYR A 45 2.16 -0.27 4.26
C TYR A 45 2.58 0.94 3.40
N ILE A 46 3.02 2.01 4.06
CA ILE A 46 3.58 3.18 3.40
C ILE A 46 5.11 3.11 3.46
N SER A 47 5.76 3.43 2.34
CA SER A 47 7.20 3.46 2.11
C SER A 47 7.63 4.84 1.63
N THR A 48 8.90 5.21 1.87
CA THR A 48 9.49 6.43 1.31
C THR A 48 10.09 6.21 -0.08
N ASP A 49 10.24 4.95 -0.51
CA ASP A 49 10.77 4.55 -1.81
C ASP A 49 9.88 3.56 -2.58
N GLU A 50 10.14 3.46 -3.89
CA GLU A 50 9.44 2.58 -4.85
C GLU A 50 9.72 1.09 -4.66
N TYR A 51 10.76 0.73 -3.91
CA TYR A 51 11.18 -0.65 -3.70
C TYR A 51 10.58 -1.26 -2.43
N GLY A 52 9.83 -0.47 -1.65
CA GLY A 52 9.27 -0.87 -0.36
C GLY A 52 10.36 -1.26 0.65
N GLY A 53 11.55 -0.65 0.52
CA GLY A 53 12.73 -0.95 1.33
C GLY A 53 12.54 -0.56 2.79
N ASP A 54 11.77 0.50 3.02
CA ASP A 54 11.42 1.00 4.34
C ASP A 54 9.92 0.91 4.64
N LYS A 55 9.57 1.07 5.92
CA LYS A 55 8.19 1.24 6.35
C LYS A 55 8.13 2.51 7.19
N VAL A 56 7.27 3.43 6.79
CA VAL A 56 6.91 4.60 7.60
C VAL A 56 6.08 4.14 8.80
N SER A 57 6.70 4.10 9.97
CA SER A 57 6.09 3.62 11.23
C SER A 57 4.94 4.49 11.71
N GLU A 58 4.99 5.77 11.36
CA GLU A 58 4.05 6.81 11.77
C GLU A 58 2.77 6.80 10.93
N VAL A 59 2.62 5.88 9.96
CA VAL A 59 1.34 5.67 9.26
C VAL A 59 0.81 4.28 9.59
N LYS A 60 -0.30 4.25 10.34
CA LYS A 60 -1.02 3.00 10.59
C LYS A 60 -1.81 2.65 9.33
N VAL A 61 -1.63 1.43 8.85
CA VAL A 61 -2.34 0.92 7.66
C VAL A 61 -3.05 -0.36 8.03
N SER A 62 -4.33 -0.43 7.68
CA SER A 62 -5.15 -1.64 7.81
C SER A 62 -5.87 -1.92 6.50
N ILE A 63 -6.09 -3.21 6.25
CA ILE A 63 -6.95 -3.67 5.18
C ILE A 63 -8.35 -3.79 5.76
N GLU A 64 -9.34 -3.18 5.12
CA GLU A 64 -10.73 -3.25 5.57
C GLU A 64 -11.26 -4.70 5.36
N GLY A 65 -11.74 -5.33 6.44
CA GLY A 65 -11.87 -6.80 6.53
C GLY A 65 -12.82 -7.49 5.55
N HIS A 66 -12.34 -8.63 5.04
CA HIS A 66 -13.00 -9.86 4.54
C HIS A 66 -14.16 -9.85 3.51
N THR A 67 -14.80 -8.75 3.13
CA THR A 67 -15.97 -8.81 2.22
C THR A 67 -15.83 -8.07 0.90
N THR A 68 -14.77 -7.29 0.68
CA THR A 68 -14.60 -6.51 -0.57
C THR A 68 -13.19 -6.51 -1.14
N SER A 69 -12.35 -7.49 -0.83
CA SER A 69 -11.23 -7.77 -1.73
C SER A 69 -11.78 -8.63 -2.86
N THR A 70 -11.94 -8.03 -4.02
CA THR A 70 -11.96 -8.83 -5.25
C THR A 70 -10.51 -9.13 -5.60
N ASP A 71 -10.27 -9.95 -6.63
CA ASP A 71 -8.91 -10.06 -7.14
C ASP A 71 -8.42 -8.70 -7.68
N GLU A 72 -9.35 -7.84 -8.11
CA GLU A 72 -9.09 -6.60 -8.84
C GLU A 72 -8.89 -5.35 -7.96
N PHE A 73 -9.38 -5.37 -6.71
CA PHE A 73 -9.15 -4.26 -5.79
C PHE A 73 -9.08 -4.67 -4.32
N LEU A 74 -8.34 -3.87 -3.55
CA LEU A 74 -8.19 -3.99 -2.11
C LEU A 74 -8.55 -2.66 -1.42
N LYS A 75 -9.45 -2.70 -0.43
CA LYS A 75 -9.78 -1.52 0.38
C LYS A 75 -8.81 -1.37 1.53
N VAL A 76 -8.26 -0.16 1.68
CA VAL A 76 -7.23 0.16 2.65
C VAL A 76 -7.65 1.40 3.43
N ILE A 77 -7.37 1.40 4.73
CA ILE A 77 -7.49 2.57 5.59
C ILE A 77 -6.08 2.92 6.07
N ALA A 78 -5.67 4.16 5.83
CA ALA A 78 -4.42 4.70 6.34
C ALA A 78 -4.70 5.84 7.33
N ARG A 79 -3.98 5.85 8.44
CA ARG A 79 -4.04 6.90 9.46
C ARG A 79 -2.63 7.37 9.79
N PRO A 80 -2.20 8.51 9.25
CA PRO A 80 -0.97 9.17 9.67
C PRO A 80 -1.04 9.63 11.12
N GLU A 81 0.04 9.50 11.86
CA GLU A 81 0.22 9.96 13.24
C GLU A 81 1.21 11.14 13.29
N ILE A 82 1.38 11.73 14.47
CA ILE A 82 2.39 12.80 14.66
C ILE A 82 3.77 12.25 14.31
N GLY A 83 4.51 13.03 13.52
CA GLY A 83 5.85 12.66 13.05
C GLY A 83 5.86 12.02 11.65
N ALA A 84 4.69 11.70 11.08
CA ALA A 84 4.63 11.21 9.71
C ALA A 84 5.20 12.23 8.71
N PRO A 85 5.92 11.79 7.67
CA PRO A 85 6.56 12.68 6.71
C PRO A 85 5.52 13.45 5.88
N MET A 86 5.45 14.76 6.11
CA MET A 86 4.53 15.68 5.43
C MET A 86 5.16 16.30 4.19
N GLY A 87 4.32 16.81 3.27
CA GLY A 87 4.77 17.66 2.16
C GLY A 87 5.45 16.95 0.99
N ARG A 88 5.62 15.62 1.05
CA ARG A 88 6.15 14.80 -0.04
C ARG A 88 5.18 13.67 -0.41
N VAL A 89 5.34 13.14 -1.62
CA VAL A 89 4.62 11.94 -2.06
C VAL A 89 5.37 10.71 -1.55
N LEU A 90 4.60 9.73 -1.10
CA LEU A 90 5.03 8.45 -0.55
C LEU A 90 4.43 7.31 -1.38
N TRP A 91 4.97 6.12 -1.17
CA TRP A 91 4.60 4.92 -1.89
C TRP A 91 3.70 4.03 -1.04
N VAL A 92 2.60 3.56 -1.60
CA VAL A 92 1.80 2.49 -1.01
C VAL A 92 2.36 1.16 -1.49
N ALA A 93 2.92 0.38 -0.58
CA ALA A 93 3.60 -0.86 -0.88
C ALA A 93 2.84 -2.06 -0.34
N ILE A 94 2.99 -3.20 -1.03
CA ILE A 94 2.34 -4.46 -0.68
C ILE A 94 3.36 -5.59 -0.51
N LYS A 95 3.13 -6.41 0.53
CA LYS A 95 3.88 -7.63 0.81
C LYS A 95 2.95 -8.83 0.76
N LEU A 96 3.40 -9.91 0.11
CA LEU A 96 2.78 -11.23 0.16
C LEU A 96 3.69 -12.18 0.92
N ASN A 97 3.18 -12.84 1.95
CA ASN A 97 3.97 -13.77 2.77
C ASN A 97 5.26 -13.14 3.34
N GLY A 98 5.24 -11.83 3.61
CA GLY A 98 6.40 -11.06 4.09
C GLY A 98 7.38 -10.62 3.01
N LYS A 99 7.25 -11.06 1.77
CA LYS A 99 8.07 -10.64 0.64
C LYS A 99 7.45 -9.44 -0.06
N PHE A 100 8.28 -8.46 -0.41
CA PHE A 100 7.85 -7.34 -1.25
C PHE A 100 7.29 -7.86 -2.58
N GLN A 101 6.25 -7.21 -3.09
CA GLN A 101 5.64 -7.56 -4.36
C GLN A 101 5.60 -6.35 -5.29
N ASP A 102 5.04 -5.24 -4.81
CA ASP A 102 4.89 -4.03 -5.61
C ASP A 102 4.71 -2.77 -4.74
N ALA A 103 4.89 -1.60 -5.34
CA ALA A 103 4.59 -0.32 -4.74
C ALA A 103 4.07 0.69 -5.77
N ARG A 104 3.16 1.56 -5.33
CA ARG A 104 2.61 2.64 -6.17
C ARG A 104 2.71 3.98 -5.46
N GLU A 105 3.28 4.96 -6.16
CA GLU A 105 3.31 6.36 -5.72
C GLU A 105 1.89 6.94 -5.69
N GLY A 106 1.63 7.87 -4.77
CA GLY A 106 0.37 8.64 -4.73
C GLY A 106 -0.20 8.88 -3.34
N PHE A 107 0.54 8.55 -2.27
CA PHE A 107 0.08 8.81 -0.90
C PHE A 107 0.75 10.06 -0.32
N LYS A 108 -0.01 11.00 0.24
CA LYS A 108 0.53 12.23 0.83
C LYS A 108 -0.12 12.52 2.19
N VAL A 109 0.71 12.80 3.19
CA VAL A 109 0.23 13.31 4.48
C VAL A 109 -0.02 14.82 4.37
N VAL A 110 -1.22 15.26 4.78
CA VAL A 110 -1.67 16.67 4.74
C VAL A 110 -2.08 17.22 6.11
#